data_AF-A0A521Z8E0-F1
#
_entry.id   AF-A0A521Z8E0-F1
#
_cell.length_a   1.000
_cell.length_b   1.000
_cell.length_c   1.000
_cell.angle_alpha   90.00
_cell.angle_beta   90.00
_cell.angle_gamma   90.00
#
_symmetry.space_group_name_H-M   'P 1'
#
loop_
_entity.id
_entity.type
_entity.pdbx_description
1 polymer ?
#
loop_
_entity_poly.entity_id
_entity_poly.type
_entity_poly.pdbx_seq_one_letter_code
_entity_poly.pdbx_strand_id
1 'polypeptide(L)'
;MAETLDTKITVSVTATVTDERDLGKTTGANKLSESFHFGNSTSDDTFGEQRELTRDNSYTYNLTDGSLKDPAGRDLDFSDVTSMTVKNHDNSVNSLVVGGGEGDWDSWAFDGTSGILLRPGAAVCLVAAQGWNVNNSGTLRMYATDDNDGVTTYDIVLTGQED
;
A
#
# COMPACT_ATOMS: atom_id res chain seq x y z
N MET A 1 14.89 27.52 1.47
CA MET A 1 15.49 26.26 1.95
C MET A 1 14.70 25.16 1.27
N ALA A 2 15.35 24.17 0.66
CA ALA A 2 14.63 23.02 0.11
C ALA A 2 14.14 22.18 1.30
N GLU A 3 12.83 21.92 1.36
CA GLU A 3 12.29 20.96 2.32
C GLU A 3 12.65 19.56 1.82
N THR A 4 13.20 18.73 2.70
CA THR A 4 13.53 17.34 2.41
C THR A 4 12.46 16.47 3.06
N LEU A 5 11.77 15.67 2.27
CA LEU A 5 10.84 14.66 2.77
C LEU A 5 11.66 13.48 3.32
N ASP A 6 11.45 13.11 4.58
CA ASP A 6 12.05 11.93 5.21
C ASP A 6 10.95 10.92 5.54
N THR A 7 10.87 9.84 4.78
CA THR A 7 9.87 8.78 4.95
C THR A 7 10.54 7.52 5.49
N LYS A 8 10.14 7.11 6.71
CA LYS A 8 10.67 5.90 7.35
C LYS A 8 9.58 4.86 7.56
N ILE A 9 9.81 3.65 7.04
CA ILE A 9 8.97 2.48 7.33
C ILE A 9 9.76 1.52 8.22
N THR A 10 9.18 1.20 9.38
CA THR A 10 9.72 0.20 10.31
C THR A 10 8.73 -0.94 10.46
N VAL A 11 9.12 -2.14 10.00
CA VAL A 11 8.33 -3.36 10.20
C VAL A 11 9.04 -4.24 11.21
N SER A 12 8.36 -4.55 12.31
CA SER A 12 8.88 -5.46 13.35
C SER A 12 7.86 -6.56 13.62
N VAL A 13 8.25 -7.80 13.38
CA VAL A 13 7.46 -8.97 13.79
C VAL A 13 8.16 -9.60 15.00
N THR A 14 7.50 -9.53 16.15
CA THR A 14 7.97 -10.15 17.38
C THR A 14 6.94 -11.19 17.84
N ALA A 15 7.31 -12.47 17.77
CA ALA A 15 6.53 -13.55 18.36
C ALA A 15 7.14 -13.95 19.71
N THR A 16 6.32 -14.02 20.75
CA THR A 16 6.72 -14.58 22.05
C THR A 16 6.17 -15.98 22.17
N VAL A 17 7.04 -16.97 22.32
CA VAL A 17 6.66 -18.37 22.56
C VAL A 17 6.29 -18.52 24.03
N THR A 18 5.10 -19.03 24.34
CA THR A 18 4.56 -19.12 25.71
C THR A 18 4.37 -20.53 26.24
N ASP A 19 4.22 -21.54 25.36
CA ASP A 19 4.14 -22.97 25.72
C ASP A 19 4.74 -23.86 24.60
N GLU A 20 5.03 -25.14 24.89
CA GLU A 20 5.54 -26.13 23.93
C GLU A 20 4.58 -26.35 22.73
N ARG A 21 3.27 -26.08 22.94
CA ARG A 21 2.25 -26.13 21.88
C ARG A 21 2.35 -25.03 20.83
N ASP A 22 3.07 -23.94 21.13
CA ASP A 22 3.31 -22.84 20.20
C ASP A 22 4.40 -23.20 19.16
N LEU A 23 5.18 -24.26 19.43
CA LEU A 23 6.30 -24.73 18.62
C LEU A 23 5.92 -25.95 17.76
N GLY A 24 4.90 -25.84 16.91
CA GLY A 24 4.65 -26.85 15.88
C GLY A 24 5.93 -27.09 15.05
N LYS A 25 6.79 -28.02 15.49
CA LYS A 25 8.19 -28.23 15.07
C LYS A 25 8.86 -27.01 14.42
N THR A 26 9.35 -26.07 15.21
CA THR A 26 10.24 -25.02 14.70
C THR A 26 11.55 -24.96 15.48
N THR A 27 12.65 -25.19 14.77
CA THR A 27 14.02 -24.94 15.22
C THR A 27 14.42 -23.53 14.79
N GLY A 28 14.17 -22.52 15.63
CA GLY A 28 14.70 -21.16 15.46
C GLY A 28 13.70 -20.04 15.76
N ALA A 29 14.16 -18.97 16.40
CA ALA A 29 13.39 -17.73 16.52
C ALA A 29 13.34 -17.04 15.15
N ASN A 30 12.14 -16.90 14.57
CA ASN A 30 11.93 -16.12 13.35
C ASN A 30 11.81 -14.64 13.74
N LYS A 31 12.94 -13.93 13.77
CA LYS A 31 12.95 -12.47 13.93
C LYS A 31 13.30 -11.82 12.60
N LEU A 32 12.38 -11.04 12.04
CA LEU A 32 12.64 -10.12 10.94
C LEU A 32 12.42 -8.69 11.46
N SER A 33 13.45 -7.86 11.30
CA SER A 33 13.38 -6.43 11.63
C SER A 33 14.13 -5.70 10.53
N GLU A 34 13.37 -5.07 9.65
CA GLU A 34 13.91 -4.29 8.54
C GLU A 34 13.46 -2.84 8.68
N SER A 35 14.36 -1.91 8.37
CA SER A 35 14.04 -0.49 8.30
C SER A 35 14.36 -0.02 6.90
N PHE A 36 13.32 0.44 6.22
CA PHE A 36 13.46 1.05 4.91
C PHE A 36 13.35 2.56 5.07
N HIS A 37 14.34 3.27 4.55
CA HIS A 37 14.37 4.73 4.53
C HIS A 37 14.17 5.14 3.08
N PHE A 38 13.13 5.93 2.83
CA PHE A 38 12.75 6.53 1.56
C PHE A 38 12.83 8.06 1.75
N GLY A 39 13.28 8.81 0.74
CA GLY A 39 13.44 10.27 0.87
C GLY A 39 14.86 10.76 1.19
N ASN A 40 15.92 10.05 0.77
CA ASN A 40 17.29 10.57 0.88
C ASN A 40 17.75 11.39 -0.34
N SER A 41 16.95 11.39 -1.42
CA SER A 41 17.16 12.15 -2.65
C SER A 41 16.08 13.23 -2.78
N THR A 42 16.41 14.31 -3.48
CA THR A 42 15.50 15.43 -3.79
C THR A 42 14.37 15.08 -4.77
N SER A 43 14.07 13.80 -4.96
CA SER A 43 13.23 13.26 -6.05
C SER A 43 12.18 12.24 -5.58
N ASP A 44 12.05 12.04 -4.26
CA ASP A 44 11.03 11.14 -3.73
C ASP A 44 9.81 11.96 -3.33
N ASP A 45 8.68 11.66 -3.94
CA ASP A 45 7.40 12.29 -3.70
C ASP A 45 6.45 11.34 -2.98
N THR A 46 5.43 11.90 -2.32
CA THR A 46 4.48 11.12 -1.54
C THR A 46 3.06 11.58 -1.78
N PHE A 47 2.20 10.61 -2.02
CA PHE A 47 0.77 10.75 -2.09
C PHE A 47 0.15 10.11 -0.84
N GLY A 48 -0.87 10.74 -0.28
CA GLY A 48 -1.64 10.15 0.81
C GLY A 48 -3.06 10.67 0.84
N GLU A 49 -4.02 9.77 0.99
CA GLU A 49 -5.42 10.14 1.19
C GLU A 49 -6.18 9.11 2.02
N GLN A 50 -7.33 9.54 2.53
CA GLN A 50 -8.38 8.68 3.04
C GLN A 50 -9.54 8.70 2.04
N ARG A 51 -10.12 7.53 1.74
CA ARG A 51 -11.25 7.40 0.83
C ARG A 51 -12.33 6.49 1.38
N GLU A 52 -13.56 6.78 0.95
CA GLU A 52 -14.74 5.95 1.19
C GLU A 52 -15.17 5.25 -0.11
N LEU A 53 -15.50 3.96 0.00
CA LEU A 53 -16.12 3.16 -1.04
C LEU A 53 -17.41 2.57 -0.51
N THR A 54 -18.48 2.62 -1.29
CA THR A 54 -19.70 1.85 -0.98
C THR A 54 -19.59 0.44 -1.56
N ARG A 55 -20.50 -0.44 -1.15
CA ARG A 55 -20.61 -1.81 -1.68
C ARG A 55 -20.57 -1.85 -3.22
N ASP A 56 -19.89 -2.86 -3.76
CA ASP A 56 -19.74 -3.18 -5.19
C ASP A 56 -19.08 -2.08 -6.03
N ASN A 57 -18.55 -1.03 -5.39
CA ASN A 57 -17.81 0.01 -6.06
C ASN A 57 -16.31 -0.21 -5.95
N SER A 58 -15.62 0.20 -7.00
CA SER A 58 -14.17 0.31 -7.03
C SER A 58 -13.74 1.73 -7.29
N TYR A 59 -12.53 2.06 -6.85
CA TYR A 59 -11.81 3.25 -7.28
C TYR A 59 -10.48 2.84 -7.90
N THR A 60 -10.08 3.56 -8.94
CA THR A 60 -8.81 3.34 -9.62
C THR A 60 -7.99 4.62 -9.54
N TYR A 61 -6.85 4.53 -8.85
CA TYR A 61 -5.81 5.55 -8.90
C TYR A 61 -5.10 5.43 -10.24
N ASN A 62 -4.84 6.54 -10.90
CA ASN A 62 -3.91 6.59 -12.01
C ASN A 62 -2.60 7.18 -11.48
N LEU A 63 -1.50 6.45 -11.64
CA LEU A 63 -0.22 6.81 -11.03
C LEU A 63 0.63 7.69 -11.97
N THR A 64 0.21 7.88 -13.23
CA THR A 64 1.02 8.48 -14.30
C THR A 64 0.28 9.52 -15.15
N ASP A 65 -0.82 10.12 -14.67
CA ASP A 65 -1.55 11.17 -15.41
C ASP A 65 -1.63 12.53 -14.68
N GLY A 66 -0.86 12.70 -13.62
CA GLY A 66 -0.84 13.90 -12.79
C GLY A 66 -2.06 14.06 -11.90
N SER A 67 -2.99 13.10 -11.86
CA SER A 67 -4.22 13.23 -11.05
C SER A 67 -3.97 13.15 -9.54
N LEU A 68 -2.86 12.56 -9.13
CA LEU A 68 -2.47 12.48 -7.72
C LEU A 68 -1.79 13.76 -7.29
N LYS A 69 -1.97 14.12 -6.02
CA LYS A 69 -1.46 15.36 -5.46
C LYS A 69 -0.59 15.09 -4.24
N ASP A 70 0.57 15.73 -4.18
CA ASP A 70 1.37 15.75 -2.95
C ASP A 70 0.68 16.60 -1.86
N PRO A 71 1.16 16.57 -0.61
CA PRO A 71 0.61 17.40 0.47
C PRO A 71 0.68 18.91 0.23
N ALA A 72 1.53 19.37 -0.70
CA ALA A 72 1.63 20.76 -1.12
C ALA A 72 0.73 21.11 -2.33
N GLY A 73 0.01 20.14 -2.89
CA GLY A 73 -0.91 20.28 -4.02
C GLY A 73 -0.26 20.19 -5.41
N ARG A 74 1.00 19.77 -5.51
CA ARG A 74 1.68 19.49 -6.79
C ARG A 74 1.11 18.23 -7.43
N ASP A 75 0.91 18.27 -8.75
CA ASP A 75 0.59 17.07 -9.54
C ASP A 75 1.71 16.04 -9.38
N LEU A 76 1.34 14.78 -9.26
CA LEU A 76 2.27 13.66 -9.13
C LEU A 76 2.16 12.69 -10.30
N ASP A 77 3.32 12.36 -10.87
CA ASP A 77 3.50 11.34 -11.91
C ASP A 77 4.60 10.37 -11.51
N PHE A 78 4.22 9.23 -10.93
CA PHE A 78 5.18 8.24 -10.44
C PHE A 78 5.75 7.42 -11.59
N SER A 79 7.07 7.40 -11.74
CA SER A 79 7.81 6.46 -12.59
C SER A 79 8.13 5.16 -11.85
N ASP A 80 8.41 5.25 -10.56
CA ASP A 80 8.63 4.12 -9.67
C ASP A 80 7.94 4.33 -8.32
N VAL A 81 7.24 3.31 -7.80
CA VAL A 81 6.70 3.32 -6.43
C VAL A 81 7.63 2.52 -5.51
N THR A 82 8.16 3.11 -4.46
CA THR A 82 9.10 2.45 -3.52
C THR A 82 8.41 1.90 -2.28
N SER A 83 7.27 2.49 -1.90
CA SER A 83 6.44 1.95 -0.83
C SER A 83 4.95 2.22 -1.05
N MET A 84 4.13 1.27 -0.60
CA MET A 84 2.68 1.42 -0.54
C MET A 84 2.18 0.91 0.81
N THR A 85 1.40 1.73 1.50
CA THR A 85 0.67 1.32 2.69
C THR A 85 -0.81 1.53 2.46
N VAL A 86 -1.61 0.50 2.74
CA VAL A 86 -3.08 0.59 2.69
C VAL A 86 -3.66 0.03 3.97
N LYS A 87 -4.58 0.76 4.60
CA LYS A 87 -5.29 0.32 5.81
C LYS A 87 -6.79 0.37 5.58
N ASN A 88 -7.46 -0.77 5.74
CA ASN A 88 -8.91 -0.78 5.89
C ASN A 88 -9.27 -0.42 7.33
N HIS A 89 -10.07 0.62 7.54
CA HIS A 89 -10.39 1.10 8.88
C HIS A 89 -11.17 0.05 9.68
N ASP A 90 -10.99 0.06 11.00
CA ASP A 90 -11.60 -0.89 11.93
C ASP A 90 -13.14 -0.77 11.96
N ASN A 91 -13.68 0.39 11.58
CA ASN A 91 -15.11 0.68 11.50
C ASN A 91 -15.72 0.40 10.11
N SER A 92 -14.93 -0.02 9.13
CA SER A 92 -15.43 -0.41 7.81
C SER A 92 -16.36 -1.62 7.89
N VAL A 93 -17.42 -1.61 7.09
CA VAL A 93 -18.39 -2.72 7.08
C VAL A 93 -18.02 -3.85 6.10
N ASN A 94 -17.19 -3.53 5.09
CA ASN A 94 -16.77 -4.50 4.08
C ASN A 94 -15.24 -4.63 4.07
N SER A 95 -14.78 -5.76 3.57
CA SER A 95 -13.37 -5.97 3.25
C SER A 95 -12.94 -5.10 2.07
N LEU A 96 -11.66 -4.76 2.02
CA LEU A 96 -11.06 -4.01 0.92
C LEU A 96 -10.12 -4.93 0.16
N VAL A 97 -10.24 -4.98 -1.16
CA VAL A 97 -9.25 -5.60 -2.03
C VAL A 97 -8.34 -4.50 -2.58
N VAL A 98 -7.04 -4.67 -2.39
CA VAL A 98 -5.98 -3.85 -2.98
C VAL A 98 -5.43 -4.61 -4.18
N GLY A 99 -5.52 -4.03 -5.38
CA GLY A 99 -5.19 -4.69 -6.65
C GLY A 99 -6.36 -5.49 -7.25
N GLY A 100 -6.04 -6.49 -8.08
CA GLY A 100 -7.00 -7.53 -8.49
C GLY A 100 -8.08 -7.14 -9.50
N GLY A 101 -7.85 -6.14 -10.35
CA GLY A 101 -8.78 -5.88 -11.46
C GLY A 101 -8.15 -5.08 -12.59
N GLU A 102 -8.47 -5.47 -13.84
CA GLU A 102 -8.18 -4.98 -15.21
C GLU A 102 -7.07 -3.91 -15.47
N GLY A 103 -6.17 -3.64 -14.54
CA GLY A 103 -5.07 -2.70 -14.67
C GLY A 103 -3.75 -3.44 -14.61
N ASP A 104 -2.95 -3.30 -15.67
CA ASP A 104 -1.66 -3.97 -15.84
C ASP A 104 -0.57 -3.15 -15.15
N TRP A 105 -0.26 -3.47 -13.90
CA TRP A 105 0.99 -3.05 -13.28
C TRP A 105 1.85 -4.30 -13.26
N ASP A 106 3.02 -4.21 -13.90
CA ASP A 106 3.98 -5.30 -13.96
C ASP A 106 4.75 -5.32 -12.63
N SER A 107 4.01 -5.53 -11.54
CA SER A 107 4.56 -5.52 -10.18
C SER A 107 4.85 -6.94 -9.72
N TRP A 108 5.89 -7.12 -8.90
CA TRP A 108 6.13 -8.42 -8.27
C TRP A 108 5.03 -8.81 -7.26
N ALA A 109 4.15 -7.88 -6.87
CA ALA A 109 3.13 -8.08 -5.84
C ALA A 109 1.74 -8.43 -6.39
N PHE A 110 1.44 -8.03 -7.62
CA PHE A 110 0.16 -8.24 -8.28
C PHE A 110 0.39 -8.52 -9.77
N ASP A 111 -0.09 -9.65 -10.27
CA ASP A 111 -0.50 -9.75 -11.67
C ASP A 111 -1.91 -9.13 -11.82
N GLY A 112 -2.35 -8.80 -13.04
CA GLY A 112 -3.64 -8.13 -13.29
C GLY A 112 -4.90 -8.83 -12.72
N THR A 113 -4.75 -10.01 -12.12
CA THR A 113 -5.80 -10.78 -11.44
C THR A 113 -5.59 -10.97 -9.94
N SER A 114 -4.39 -10.68 -9.42
CA SER A 114 -4.02 -10.85 -8.03
C SER A 114 -4.37 -9.63 -7.19
N GLY A 115 -4.88 -9.85 -5.97
CA GLY A 115 -5.19 -8.79 -5.02
C GLY A 115 -5.00 -9.23 -3.57
N ILE A 116 -4.77 -8.27 -2.69
CA ILE A 116 -4.66 -8.49 -1.24
C ILE A 116 -5.98 -8.09 -0.59
N LEU A 117 -6.61 -9.06 0.09
CA LEU A 117 -7.84 -8.83 0.84
C LEU A 117 -7.54 -8.36 2.27
N LEU A 118 -8.00 -7.16 2.60
CA LEU A 118 -7.91 -6.52 3.90
C LEU A 118 -9.28 -6.51 4.57
N ARG A 119 -9.46 -7.34 5.59
CA ARG A 119 -10.63 -7.25 6.47
C ARG A 119 -10.61 -5.91 7.24
N PRO A 120 -11.74 -5.45 7.80
CA PRO A 120 -11.76 -4.28 8.67
C PRO A 120 -10.67 -4.34 9.74
N GLY A 121 -9.90 -3.26 9.86
CA GLY A 121 -8.74 -3.11 10.74
C GLY A 121 -7.44 -3.76 10.26
N ALA A 122 -7.45 -4.48 9.13
CA ALA A 122 -6.24 -4.99 8.51
C ALA A 122 -5.51 -3.90 7.71
N ALA A 123 -4.19 -4.05 7.63
CA ALA A 123 -3.34 -3.21 6.81
C ALA A 123 -2.34 -4.06 6.04
N VAL A 124 -1.92 -3.56 4.89
CA VAL A 124 -0.77 -4.06 4.13
C VAL A 124 0.24 -2.95 3.97
N CYS A 125 1.51 -3.30 4.11
CA CYS A 125 2.63 -2.46 3.75
C CYS A 125 3.51 -3.26 2.79
N LEU A 126 3.64 -2.76 1.56
CA LEU A 126 4.56 -3.28 0.58
C LEU A 126 5.74 -2.32 0.49
N VAL A 127 6.93 -2.89 0.35
CA VAL A 127 8.16 -2.11 0.30
C VAL A 127 9.15 -2.73 -0.70
N ALA A 128 9.73 -1.91 -1.58
CA ALA A 128 10.71 -2.32 -2.59
C ALA A 128 11.93 -1.38 -2.58
N ALA A 129 13.13 -1.94 -2.37
CA ALA A 129 14.36 -1.16 -2.27
C ALA A 129 14.73 -0.40 -3.56
N GLN A 130 14.30 -0.90 -4.73
CA GLN A 130 14.57 -0.30 -6.04
C GLN A 130 13.31 0.30 -6.68
N GLY A 131 12.17 0.28 -5.98
CA GLY A 131 10.89 0.64 -6.57
C GLY A 131 10.25 -0.45 -7.43
N TRP A 132 8.96 -0.30 -7.67
CA TRP A 132 8.19 -0.96 -8.72
C TRP A 132 8.00 0.00 -9.87
N ASN A 133 8.42 -0.41 -11.06
CA ASN A 133 8.21 0.39 -12.25
C ASN A 133 6.73 0.55 -12.54
N VAL A 134 6.32 1.79 -12.71
CA VAL A 134 4.98 2.17 -13.13
C VAL A 134 5.04 2.39 -14.65
N ASN A 135 4.37 1.53 -15.41
CA ASN A 135 4.30 1.70 -16.86
C ASN A 135 3.38 2.88 -17.23
N ASN A 136 3.36 3.32 -18.50
CA ASN A 136 2.53 4.44 -19.00
C ASN A 136 1.00 4.28 -18.84
N SER A 137 0.54 3.20 -18.22
CA SER A 137 -0.86 2.91 -17.89
C SER A 137 -1.04 2.48 -16.42
N GLY A 138 -0.04 2.76 -15.58
CA GLY A 138 0.04 2.28 -14.22
C GLY A 138 -1.16 2.78 -13.42
N THR A 139 -2.06 1.88 -13.11
CA THR A 139 -3.23 2.17 -12.30
C THR A 139 -3.10 1.47 -10.95
N LEU A 140 -3.91 1.81 -9.96
CA LEU A 140 -4.07 1.01 -8.75
C LEU A 140 -5.53 0.92 -8.38
N ARG A 141 -6.08 -0.30 -8.38
CA ARG A 141 -7.49 -0.52 -8.08
C ARG A 141 -7.71 -0.86 -6.61
N MET A 142 -8.70 -0.20 -6.02
CA MET A 142 -9.30 -0.51 -4.73
C MET A 142 -10.73 -0.97 -4.95
N TYR A 143 -11.16 -2.03 -4.29
CA TYR A 143 -12.51 -2.56 -4.41
C TYR A 143 -13.07 -2.94 -3.05
N ALA A 144 -14.23 -2.41 -2.69
CA ALA A 144 -14.96 -2.87 -1.52
C ALA A 144 -15.68 -4.18 -1.86
N THR A 145 -15.29 -5.26 -1.19
CA THR A 145 -15.88 -6.59 -1.36
C THR A 145 -16.58 -6.99 -0.09
N ASP A 146 -17.72 -7.67 -0.22
CA ASP A 146 -18.60 -8.29 0.78
C ASP A 146 -20.04 -7.83 0.53
N ASP A 147 -21.02 -8.62 0.99
CA ASP A 147 -22.44 -8.38 0.72
C ASP A 147 -23.10 -7.40 1.73
N ASN A 148 -22.32 -6.72 2.57
CA ASN A 148 -22.88 -5.82 3.58
C ASN A 148 -23.15 -4.42 3.02
N ASP A 149 -24.32 -3.87 3.36
CA ASP A 149 -24.64 -2.49 3.06
C ASP A 149 -23.84 -1.55 3.96
N GLY A 150 -23.17 -0.55 3.36
CA GLY A 150 -22.49 0.53 4.07
C GLY A 150 -21.21 0.98 3.38
N VAL A 151 -20.37 1.69 4.14
CA VAL A 151 -19.15 2.35 3.66
C VAL A 151 -17.91 1.61 4.16
N THR A 152 -16.97 1.36 3.25
CA THR A 152 -15.60 0.98 3.53
C THR A 152 -14.73 2.22 3.50
N THR A 153 -14.14 2.55 4.64
CA THR A 153 -13.16 3.63 4.75
C THR A 153 -11.76 3.03 4.73
N TYR A 154 -10.86 3.61 3.94
CA TYR A 154 -9.47 3.20 3.93
C TYR A 154 -8.52 4.37 3.77
N ASP A 155 -7.31 4.19 4.29
CA ASP A 155 -6.17 5.07 4.04
C ASP A 155 -5.25 4.43 3.02
N ILE A 156 -4.65 5.25 2.17
CA ILE A 156 -3.54 4.87 1.29
C ILE A 156 -2.42 5.90 1.41
N VAL A 157 -1.18 5.41 1.43
CA VAL A 157 0.03 6.21 1.28
C VAL A 157 0.92 5.54 0.25
N LEU A 158 1.37 6.33 -0.74
CA LEU A 158 2.34 5.93 -1.75
C LEU A 158 3.57 6.83 -1.64
N THR A 159 4.75 6.25 -1.74
CA THR A 159 6.00 6.99 -1.90
C THR A 159 6.73 6.42 -3.10
N GLY A 160 7.31 7.29 -3.92
CA GLY A 160 7.92 6.93 -5.18
C GLY A 160 8.73 8.05 -5.79
N GLN A 161 9.28 7.81 -6.97
CA GLN A 161 10.01 8.79 -7.76
C GLN A 161 9.13 9.30 -8.89
N GLU A 162 9.27 10.59 -9.21
CA GLU A 162 8.72 11.18 -10.42
C GLU A 162 9.72 11.11 -11.58
N ASP A 163 9.21 11.10 -12.81
CA ASP A 163 10.00 11.27 -14.05
C ASP A 163 10.24 12.75 -14.40
#